data_AF-A0A917ZZL0-F1
#
_entry.id   AF-A0A917ZZL0-F1
#
_cell.length_a   1.000
_cell.length_b   1.000
_cell.length_c   1.000
_cell.angle_alpha   90.00
_cell.angle_beta   90.00
_cell.angle_gamma   90.00
#
_symmetry.space_group_name_H-M   'P 1'
#
loop_
_entity.id
_entity.type
_entity.pdbx_description
1 polymer ?
#
loop_
_entity_poly.entity_id
_entity_poly.type
_entity_poly.pdbx_seq_one_letter_code
_entity_poly.pdbx_strand_id
1 'polypeptide(L)'
;MRRAIVQDDVQLDVWSAELEELLVRIGRRFGRSGLTAADASLCAHGLLGPVGRKNSWQLAEHAGHGTPAGLQHLLSRACWNPDEIRDDLQEYVAEKLGTSMGVLIVDDTGFLKKGTVSAGVQRQYSGTAGACN
;
A
#
# COMPACT_ATOMS: atom_id res chain seq x y z
N MET A 1 -7.35 26.48 -30.92
CA MET A 1 -6.76 25.12 -30.79
C MET A 1 -6.76 24.76 -29.31
N ARG A 2 -7.78 24.03 -28.83
CA ARG A 2 -7.83 23.53 -27.45
C ARG A 2 -7.21 22.13 -27.44
N ARG A 3 -6.15 21.96 -26.66
CA ARG A 3 -5.51 20.68 -26.37
C ARG A 3 -6.57 19.80 -25.71
N ALA A 4 -6.97 18.72 -26.38
CA ALA A 4 -7.73 17.66 -25.72
C ALA A 4 -6.79 17.08 -24.66
N ILE A 5 -7.15 17.25 -23.39
CA ILE A 5 -6.60 16.42 -22.33
C ILE A 5 -7.08 15.02 -22.66
N VAL A 6 -6.13 14.11 -22.87
CA VAL A 6 -6.38 12.67 -23.01
C VAL A 6 -7.19 12.25 -21.79
N GLN A 7 -8.48 12.02 -21.98
CA GLN A 7 -9.26 11.18 -21.08
C GLN A 7 -8.78 9.77 -21.36
N ASP A 8 -7.72 9.36 -20.67
CA ASP A 8 -7.37 7.95 -20.58
C ASP A 8 -8.51 7.30 -19.81
N ASP A 9 -9.26 6.48 -20.55
CA ASP A 9 -10.22 5.54 -20.01
C ASP A 9 -9.44 4.59 -19.10
N VAL A 10 -9.35 4.94 -17.82
CA VAL A 10 -8.66 4.13 -16.81
C VAL A 10 -9.24 2.73 -16.94
N GLN A 11 -8.42 1.79 -17.43
CA GLN A 11 -8.81 0.40 -17.59
C GLN A 11 -8.91 -0.22 -16.19
N LEU A 12 -9.97 0.14 -15.45
CA LEU A 12 -10.19 -0.24 -14.06
C LEU A 12 -10.15 -1.75 -13.90
N ASP A 13 -10.61 -2.48 -14.91
CA ASP A 13 -10.63 -3.94 -14.96
C ASP A 13 -9.20 -4.51 -15.00
N VAL A 14 -8.31 -3.88 -15.77
CA VAL A 14 -6.90 -4.26 -15.87
C VAL A 14 -6.19 -3.98 -14.54
N TRP A 15 -6.36 -2.78 -13.99
CA TRP A 15 -5.73 -2.43 -12.71
C TRP A 15 -6.26 -3.25 -11.54
N SER A 16 -7.54 -3.64 -11.57
CA SER A 16 -8.10 -4.55 -10.59
C SER A 16 -7.48 -5.95 -10.70
N ALA A 17 -7.32 -6.47 -11.92
CA ALA A 17 -6.67 -7.77 -12.14
C ALA A 17 -5.19 -7.75 -11.71
N GLU A 18 -4.46 -6.69 -12.01
CA GLU A 18 -3.06 -6.50 -11.59
C GLU A 18 -2.93 -6.41 -10.07
N LEU A 19 -3.84 -5.70 -9.40
CA LEU A 19 -3.88 -5.66 -7.93
C LEU A 19 -4.15 -7.05 -7.34
N GLU A 20 -5.10 -7.81 -7.88
CA GLU A 20 -5.37 -9.17 -7.40
C GLU A 20 -4.18 -10.12 -7.62
N GLU A 21 -3.50 -10.02 -8.76
CA GLU A 21 -2.27 -10.78 -9.03
C GLU A 21 -1.18 -10.48 -7.98
N LEU A 22 -0.96 -9.20 -7.70
CA LEU A 22 -0.01 -8.78 -6.67
C LEU A 22 -0.41 -9.29 -5.28
N LEU A 23 -1.70 -9.19 -4.90
CA LEU A 23 -2.21 -9.66 -3.61
C LEU A 23 -2.06 -11.18 -3.45
N VAL A 24 -2.26 -11.95 -4.51
CA VAL A 24 -1.98 -13.40 -4.53
C VAL A 24 -0.48 -13.65 -4.34
N ARG A 25 0.39 -12.90 -5.04
CA ARG A 25 1.86 -13.05 -4.94
C ARG A 25 2.34 -12.81 -3.51
N ILE A 26 1.95 -11.71 -2.88
CA ILE A 26 2.37 -11.39 -1.50
C ILE A 26 1.61 -12.20 -0.46
N GLY A 27 0.45 -12.77 -0.82
CA GLY A 27 -0.39 -13.60 0.05
C GLY A 27 0.38 -14.74 0.73
N ARG A 28 1.38 -15.30 0.02
CA ARG A 28 2.27 -16.36 0.54
C ARG A 28 3.16 -15.93 1.72
N ARG A 29 3.36 -14.63 1.92
CA ARG A 29 4.19 -14.05 2.99
C ARG A 29 3.44 -13.92 4.31
N PHE A 30 2.12 -13.92 4.25
CA PHE A 30 1.29 -14.07 5.44
C PHE A 30 1.25 -15.57 5.76
N GLY A 31 1.55 -15.95 6.99
CA GLY A 31 1.62 -17.37 7.39
C GLY A 31 0.36 -18.17 7.01
N ARG A 32 0.41 -19.51 7.11
CA ARG A 32 -0.63 -20.44 6.60
C ARG A 32 -2.07 -20.23 7.11
N SER A 33 -2.34 -19.26 7.98
CA SER A 33 -3.70 -18.85 8.32
C SER A 33 -4.29 -18.00 7.19
N GLY A 34 -5.14 -18.60 6.36
CA GLY A 34 -5.86 -17.90 5.26
C GLY A 34 -6.62 -16.63 5.69
N LEU A 35 -6.92 -16.48 6.99
CA LEU A 35 -7.48 -15.25 7.58
C LEU A 35 -6.54 -14.05 7.39
N THR A 36 -5.23 -14.20 7.57
CA THR A 36 -4.28 -13.08 7.51
C THR A 36 -4.08 -12.55 6.09
N ALA A 37 -4.01 -13.45 5.09
CA ALA A 37 -3.91 -13.05 3.69
C ALA A 37 -5.20 -12.37 3.21
N ALA A 38 -6.37 -12.86 3.64
CA ALA A 38 -7.65 -12.22 3.35
C ALA A 38 -7.75 -10.83 4.00
N ASP A 39 -7.34 -10.69 5.25
CA ASP A 39 -7.28 -9.39 5.95
C ASP A 39 -6.30 -8.43 5.27
N ALA A 40 -5.19 -8.92 4.72
CA ALA A 40 -4.23 -8.10 3.97
C ALA A 40 -4.81 -7.59 2.65
N SER A 41 -5.51 -8.46 1.91
CA SER A 41 -6.24 -8.07 0.69
C SER A 41 -7.31 -7.01 1.01
N LEU A 42 -8.10 -7.24 2.06
CA LEU A 42 -9.08 -6.28 2.54
C LEU A 42 -8.44 -4.93 2.89
N CYS A 43 -7.32 -4.95 3.61
CA CYS A 43 -6.57 -3.75 3.96
C CYS A 43 -6.16 -2.97 2.71
N ALA A 44 -5.57 -3.65 1.71
CA ALA A 44 -5.12 -3.03 0.47
C ALA A 44 -6.29 -2.40 -0.31
N HIS A 45 -7.37 -3.15 -0.51
CA HIS A 45 -8.59 -2.67 -1.15
C HIS A 45 -9.20 -1.48 -0.41
N GLY A 46 -9.29 -1.53 0.91
CA GLY A 46 -9.79 -0.42 1.71
C GLY A 46 -8.89 0.81 1.70
N LEU A 47 -7.56 0.63 1.62
CA LEU A 47 -6.59 1.73 1.48
C LEU A 47 -6.72 2.43 0.13
N LEU A 48 -6.96 1.69 -0.95
CA LEU A 48 -7.16 2.24 -2.30
C LEU A 48 -8.61 2.71 -2.55
N GLY A 49 -9.57 2.19 -1.79
CA GLY A 49 -11.00 2.49 -1.93
C GLY A 49 -11.42 3.86 -1.37
N PRO A 50 -12.69 4.26 -1.56
CA PRO A 50 -13.23 5.56 -1.14
C PRO A 50 -13.53 5.65 0.36
N VAL A 51 -12.64 5.16 1.21
CA VAL A 51 -12.75 5.21 2.68
C VAL A 51 -12.17 6.53 3.19
N GLY A 52 -12.98 7.37 3.83
CA GLY A 52 -12.56 8.70 4.27
C GLY A 52 -11.37 8.69 5.25
N ARG A 53 -11.53 8.07 6.43
CA ARG A 53 -10.44 7.92 7.38
C ARG A 53 -9.98 6.46 7.41
N LYS A 54 -8.70 6.25 7.10
CA LYS A 54 -8.08 4.92 6.94
C LYS A 54 -7.66 4.34 8.29
N ASN A 55 -8.63 3.87 9.07
CA ASN A 55 -8.37 3.10 10.30
C ASN A 55 -9.01 1.70 10.21
N SER A 56 -8.57 0.77 11.05
CA SER A 56 -9.03 -0.62 11.00
C SER A 56 -10.55 -0.79 11.12
N TRP A 57 -11.25 0.12 11.79
CA TRP A 57 -12.72 0.06 11.88
C TRP A 57 -13.37 0.39 10.54
N GLN A 58 -13.04 1.55 9.98
CA GLN A 58 -13.64 2.02 8.73
C GLN A 58 -13.25 1.16 7.52
N LEU A 59 -12.04 0.60 7.53
CA LEU A 59 -11.62 -0.37 6.52
C LEU A 59 -12.41 -1.69 6.62
N ALA A 60 -12.63 -2.20 7.84
CA ALA A 60 -13.44 -3.39 8.06
C ALA A 60 -14.91 -3.18 7.65
N GLU A 61 -15.51 -2.05 8.03
CA GLU A 61 -16.87 -1.68 7.63
C GLU A 61 -17.00 -1.57 6.11
N HIS A 62 -16.03 -0.93 5.45
CA HIS A 62 -16.02 -0.80 3.99
C HIS A 62 -16.01 -2.16 3.28
N ALA A 63 -15.34 -3.13 3.87
CA ALA A 63 -15.29 -4.50 3.38
C ALA A 63 -16.45 -5.39 3.87
N GLY A 64 -17.44 -4.82 4.57
CA GLY A 64 -18.63 -5.55 5.03
C GLY A 64 -18.43 -6.38 6.31
N HIS A 65 -17.32 -6.20 7.04
CA HIS A 65 -17.07 -6.89 8.29
C HIS A 65 -17.68 -6.14 9.48
N GLY A 66 -18.30 -6.89 10.40
CA GLY A 66 -18.88 -6.32 11.62
C GLY A 66 -17.88 -5.98 12.73
N THR A 67 -16.58 -6.29 12.56
CA THR A 67 -15.54 -6.01 13.56
C THR A 67 -14.20 -5.72 12.91
N PRO A 68 -13.31 -4.93 13.54
CA PRO A 68 -11.95 -4.66 13.06
C PRO A 68 -10.93 -5.76 13.41
N ALA A 69 -11.37 -6.88 13.98
CA ALA A 69 -10.49 -7.85 14.64
C ALA A 69 -9.43 -8.45 13.70
N GLY A 70 -9.81 -8.77 12.46
CA GLY A 70 -8.89 -9.30 11.45
C GLY A 70 -7.78 -8.32 11.10
N LEU A 71 -8.15 -7.07 10.76
CA LEU A 71 -7.17 -6.02 10.49
C LEU A 71 -6.28 -5.68 11.70
N GLN A 72 -6.85 -5.67 12.91
CA GLN A 72 -6.04 -5.46 14.11
C GLN A 72 -5.07 -6.61 14.35
N HIS A 73 -5.49 -7.86 14.12
CA HIS A 73 -4.62 -9.02 14.20
C HIS A 73 -3.49 -8.94 13.17
N LEU A 74 -3.82 -8.67 11.90
CA LEU A 74 -2.86 -8.46 10.81
C LEU A 74 -1.78 -7.44 11.18
N LEU A 75 -2.17 -6.27 11.71
CA LEU A 75 -1.27 -5.15 11.95
C LEU A 75 -0.47 -5.25 13.27
N SER A 76 -0.93 -6.05 14.24
CA SER A 76 -0.34 -6.04 15.60
C SER A 76 0.16 -7.39 16.10
N ARG A 77 -0.35 -8.51 15.59
CA ARG A 77 -0.09 -9.85 16.13
C ARG A 77 0.34 -10.87 15.10
N ALA A 78 -0.02 -10.68 13.84
CA ALA A 78 0.38 -11.60 12.78
C ALA A 78 1.90 -11.55 12.56
N CYS A 79 2.50 -12.74 12.36
CA CYS A 79 3.91 -12.84 11.99
C CYS A 79 4.02 -12.78 10.46
N TRP A 80 4.49 -11.64 9.95
CA TRP A 80 4.88 -11.45 8.54
C TRP A 80 6.12 -10.57 8.49
N ASN A 81 6.95 -10.76 7.46
CA ASN A 81 8.17 -10.00 7.26
C ASN A 81 7.92 -8.85 6.26
N PRO A 82 7.98 -7.57 6.70
CA PRO A 82 7.74 -6.44 5.81
C PRO A 82 8.79 -6.31 4.69
N ASP A 83 10.04 -6.73 4.93
CA ASP A 83 11.07 -6.69 3.91
C ASP A 83 10.78 -7.70 2.79
N GLU A 84 10.30 -8.90 3.13
CA GLU A 84 9.93 -9.90 2.11
C GLU A 84 8.75 -9.46 1.25
N ILE A 85 7.76 -8.77 1.84
CA ILE A 85 6.64 -8.21 1.08
C ILE A 85 7.13 -7.07 0.18
N ARG A 86 8.00 -6.19 0.69
CA ARG A 86 8.61 -5.11 -0.09
C ARG A 86 9.38 -5.67 -1.28
N ASP A 87 10.19 -6.70 -1.07
CA ASP A 87 11.04 -7.29 -2.10
C ASP A 87 10.17 -7.98 -3.19
N ASP A 88 9.11 -8.70 -2.79
CA ASP A 88 8.12 -9.27 -3.73
C ASP A 88 7.42 -8.16 -4.56
N LEU A 89 7.09 -7.02 -3.94
CA LEU A 89 6.48 -5.87 -4.61
C LEU A 89 7.46 -5.22 -5.60
N GLN A 90 8.72 -5.02 -5.21
CA GLN A 90 9.74 -4.44 -6.09
C GLN A 90 9.99 -5.34 -7.31
N GLU A 91 10.04 -6.65 -7.10
CA GLU A 91 10.19 -7.62 -8.19
C GLU A 91 8.99 -7.56 -9.14
N TYR A 92 7.76 -7.56 -8.61
CA TYR A 92 6.55 -7.41 -9.42
C TYR A 92 6.53 -6.11 -10.24
N VAL A 93 6.90 -4.97 -9.63
CA VAL A 93 6.98 -3.68 -10.32
C VAL A 93 8.03 -3.72 -11.43
N ALA A 94 9.21 -4.30 -11.16
CA ALA A 94 10.28 -4.43 -12.15
C ALA A 94 9.86 -5.35 -13.32
N GLU A 95 9.13 -6.43 -13.06
CA GLU A 95 8.61 -7.33 -14.09
C GLU A 95 7.54 -6.66 -14.96
N LYS A 96 6.61 -5.91 -14.36
CA LYS A 96 5.46 -5.34 -15.07
C LYS A 96 5.77 -4.01 -15.76
N LEU A 97 6.60 -3.18 -15.14
CA LEU A 97 6.88 -1.81 -15.60
C LEU A 97 8.34 -1.61 -16.06
N GLY A 98 9.22 -2.57 -15.80
CA GLY A 98 10.62 -2.48 -16.19
C GLY A 98 10.80 -2.50 -17.71
N THR A 99 11.65 -1.61 -18.20
CA THR A 99 12.03 -1.55 -19.61
C THR A 99 13.46 -1.05 -19.76
N SER A 100 14.19 -1.57 -20.74
CA SER A 100 15.58 -1.19 -21.01
C SER A 100 15.75 0.29 -21.37
N MET A 101 14.67 0.94 -21.81
CA MET A 101 14.62 2.37 -22.13
C MET A 101 13.91 3.20 -21.03
N GLY A 102 13.63 2.59 -19.88
CA GLY A 102 12.88 3.21 -18.79
C GLY A 102 13.74 4.15 -17.95
N VAL A 103 13.09 5.12 -17.30
CA VAL A 103 13.75 6.03 -16.35
C VAL A 103 13.16 5.76 -14.97
N LEU A 104 14.00 5.38 -14.01
CA LEU A 104 13.61 5.29 -12.61
C LEU A 104 13.81 6.66 -11.94
N ILE A 105 12.71 7.24 -11.45
CA ILE A 105 12.74 8.46 -10.66
C ILE A 105 12.60 8.07 -9.19
N VAL A 106 13.58 8.45 -8.37
CA VAL A 106 13.54 8.26 -6.92
C VAL A 106 13.35 9.63 -6.29
N ASP A 107 12.29 9.78 -5.51
CA ASP A 107 11.99 11.00 -4.75
C ASP A 107 11.74 10.64 -3.28
N ASP A 108 12.16 11.52 -2.37
CA ASP A 108 11.91 11.33 -0.93
C ASP A 108 10.52 11.86 -0.57
N THR A 109 9.69 11.02 0.03
CA THR A 109 8.38 11.44 0.55
C THR A 109 8.46 11.52 2.08
N GLY A 110 8.74 12.72 2.58
CA GLY A 110 8.73 13.01 4.02
C GLY A 110 7.32 13.37 4.52
N PHE A 111 6.81 12.62 5.50
CA PHE A 111 5.65 13.04 6.30
C PHE A 111 6.12 13.39 7.70
N LEU A 112 5.89 14.64 8.12
CA LEU A 112 6.16 15.08 9.49
C LEU A 112 5.35 14.24 10.48
N LYS A 113 6.00 13.25 11.08
CA LYS A 113 5.44 12.42 12.14
C LYS A 113 6.01 12.91 13.48
N LYS A 114 5.13 13.09 14.47
CA LYS A 114 5.49 13.50 15.83
C LYS A 114 5.06 12.41 16.82
N GLY A 115 5.94 12.01 17.73
CA GLY A 115 5.67 11.00 18.76
C GLY A 115 6.81 10.00 18.96
N THR A 116 6.54 8.89 19.64
CA THR A 116 7.52 7.78 19.83
C THR A 116 6.99 6.44 19.34
N VAL A 117 5.74 6.41 18.88
CA VAL A 117 4.98 5.17 18.64
C VAL A 117 4.64 4.92 17.17
N SER A 118 4.83 5.91 16.30
CA SER A 118 4.56 5.77 14.86
C SER A 118 5.82 5.32 14.12
N ALA A 119 5.66 4.51 13.07
CA ALA A 119 6.77 4.13 12.20
C ALA A 119 7.33 5.36 11.46
N GLY A 120 8.66 5.49 11.37
CA GLY A 120 9.33 6.60 10.66
C GLY A 120 9.40 7.92 11.44
N VAL A 121 9.36 7.90 12.78
CA VAL A 121 9.55 9.10 13.63
C VAL A 121 11.03 9.40 13.94
N GLN A 122 11.96 8.76 13.24
CA GLN A 122 13.35 9.20 13.26
C GLN A 122 13.47 10.58 12.58
N ARG A 123 14.52 11.35 12.93
CA ARG A 123 14.75 12.67 12.33
C ARG A 123 14.78 12.54 10.81
N GLN A 124 13.76 13.10 10.16
CA GLN A 124 13.72 13.24 8.71
C GLN A 124 14.27 14.62 8.34
N TYR A 125 15.19 14.69 7.38
CA TYR A 125 15.61 15.95 6.79
C TYR A 125 14.60 16.32 5.70
N SER A 126 13.42 16.79 6.10
CA SER A 126 12.37 17.17 5.14
C SER A 126 12.63 18.59 4.62
N GLY A 127 12.87 18.73 3.32
CA GLY A 127 12.93 20.04 2.64
C GLY A 127 11.64 20.87 2.78
N THR A 128 10.50 20.22 3.05
CA THR A 128 9.21 20.86 3.30
C THR A 128 9.13 21.54 4.68
N ALA A 129 10.03 21.19 5.62
CA ALA A 129 10.04 21.73 6.99
C ALA A 129 10.99 22.92 7.18
N GLY A 130 11.75 23.33 6.16
CA GLY A 130 12.57 24.55 6.19
C GLY A 130 13.62 24.62 7.31
N ALA A 131 14.12 23.48 7.81
CA ALA A 131 15.12 23.47 8.87
C ALA A 131 16.48 23.02 8.33
N CYS A 132 17.28 23.99 7.87
CA CYS A 132 18.72 23.90 8.02
C CYS A 132 19.03 24.16 9.48
N ASN A 133 19.62 23.18 10.17
CA ASN A 133 20.45 23.44 11.34
C ASN A 133 21.52 22.36 11.46
#